data_AF-A0A2V2EXC8-F1
#
_entry.id   AF-A0A2V2EXC8-F1
#
_cell.length_a   1.000
_cell.length_b   1.000
_cell.length_c   1.000
_cell.angle_alpha   90.00
_cell.angle_beta   90.00
_cell.angle_gamma   90.00
#
_symmetry.space_group_name_H-M   'P 1'
#
loop_
_entity.id
_entity.type
_entity.pdbx_description
1 polymer ?
#
loop_
_entity_poly.entity_id
_entity_poly.type
_entity_poly.pdbx_seq_one_letter_code
_entity_poly.pdbx_strand_id
1 'polypeptide(L)' 'MRYSYQMSNEQIINEINEVRAHWNGLNCRLNEVADKRVIEQLIYEMLADEKRYSYLLELAKANDLHAIAPIIR' A
#
# COMPACT_ATOMS: atom_id res chain seq x y z
N MET A 1 -10.35 23.38 17.30
CA MET A 1 -9.51 22.22 17.61
C MET A 1 -9.37 21.38 16.35
N ARG A 2 -8.19 21.36 15.72
CA ARG A 2 -7.90 20.40 14.64
C ARG A 2 -7.25 19.19 15.31
N TYR A 3 -7.97 18.07 15.37
CA TYR A 3 -7.36 16.79 15.72
C TYR A 3 -6.49 16.39 14.52
N SER A 4 -5.18 16.67 14.57
CA SER A 4 -4.25 15.99 13.68
C SER A 4 -4.10 14.57 14.24
N TYR A 5 -4.83 13.61 13.65
CA TYR A 5 -4.52 12.20 13.85
C TYR A 5 -3.12 11.96 13.27
N GLN A 6 -2.11 12.04 14.11
CA GLN A 6 -0.74 11.70 13.74
C GLN A 6 -0.60 10.20 13.95
N MET A 7 -0.44 9.46 12.85
CA MET A 7 -0.15 8.03 12.94
C MET A 7 1.18 7.82 13.67
N SER A 8 1.22 6.84 14.56
CA SER A 8 2.48 6.44 15.20
C SER A 8 3.40 5.74 14.19
N ASN A 9 4.70 5.72 14.48
CA ASN A 9 5.68 5.03 13.64
C ASN A 9 5.35 3.54 13.44
N GLU A 10 4.86 2.88 14.49
CA GLU A 10 4.43 1.48 14.44
C GLU A 10 3.20 1.29 13.53
N GLN A 11 2.23 2.22 13.60
CA GLN A 11 1.09 2.21 12.68
C GLN A 11 1.54 2.39 11.23
N ILE A 12 2.46 3.31 10.95
CA ILE A 12 3.01 3.50 9.60
C ILE A 12 3.68 2.22 9.08
N ILE A 13 4.51 1.57 9.90
CA ILE A 13 5.18 0.32 9.52
C ILE A 13 4.19 -0.81 9.27
N ASN A 14 3.18 -0.97 10.13
CA ASN A 14 2.16 -2.01 9.99
C ASN A 14 1.34 -1.80 8.71
N GLU A 15 0.89 -0.57 8.47
CA GLU A 15 0.14 -0.18 7.28
C GLU A 15 0.93 -0.42 5.99
N ILE A 16 2.24 -0.16 6.00
CA ILE A 16 3.14 -0.44 4.88
C ILE A 16 3.23 -1.94 4.61
N ASN A 17 3.34 -2.76 5.65
CA ASN A 17 3.38 -4.21 5.52
C ASN A 17 2.03 -4.76 5.02
N GLU A 18 0.91 -4.21 5.49
CA GLU A 18 -0.43 -4.56 5.03
C GLU A 18 -0.62 -4.27 3.55
N VAL A 19 -0.23 -3.07 3.09
CA VAL A 19 -0.33 -2.70 1.67
C VAL A 19 0.54 -3.61 0.80
N ARG A 20 1.74 -3.99 1.26
CA ARG A 20 2.57 -4.96 0.54
C ARG A 20 1.93 -6.35 0.49
N ALA A 21 1.37 -6.83 1.59
CA ALA A 21 0.71 -8.13 1.65
C ALA A 21 -0.51 -8.15 0.73
N HIS A 22 -1.30 -7.08 0.74
CA HIS A 22 -2.46 -6.93 -0.13
C HIS A 22 -2.06 -6.89 -1.61
N TRP A 23 -1.06 -6.08 -1.97
CA TRP A 23 -0.51 -6.03 -3.33
C TRP A 23 -0.07 -7.40 -3.84
N ASN A 24 0.69 -8.15 -3.02
CA ASN A 24 1.12 -9.50 -3.38
C ASN A 24 -0.09 -10.43 -3.61
N GLY A 25 -1.12 -10.32 -2.77
CA GLY A 25 -2.38 -11.05 -2.94
C GLY A 25 -3.11 -10.69 -4.24
N LEU A 26 -3.20 -9.40 -4.58
CA LEU A 26 -3.79 -8.94 -5.84
C LEU A 26 -3.01 -9.46 -7.05
N ASN A 27 -1.68 -9.42 -6.98
CA ASN A 27 -0.83 -9.91 -8.07
C ASN A 27 -1.01 -11.42 -8.31
N CYS A 28 -1.12 -12.23 -7.25
CA CYS A 28 -1.47 -13.64 -7.39
C CYS A 28 -2.84 -13.84 -8.05
N ARG A 29 -3.87 -13.12 -7.58
CA ARG A 29 -5.23 -13.22 -8.13
C ARG A 29 -5.32 -12.77 -9.58
N LEU A 30 -4.57 -11.75 -9.98
CA LEU A 30 -4.53 -11.26 -11.36
C LEU A 30 -4.06 -12.35 -12.33
N ASN A 31 -3.14 -13.22 -11.89
CA ASN A 31 -2.63 -14.34 -12.70
C ASN A 31 -3.61 -15.52 -12.81
N GLU A 32 -4.63 -15.57 -11.95
CA GLU A 32 -5.58 -16.69 -11.85
C GLU A 32 -6.96 -16.39 -12.47
N VAL A 33 -7.23 -15.12 -12.81
CA VAL A 33 -8.54 -14.65 -13.28
C VAL A 33 -8.52 -14.35 -14.77
N ALA A 34 -9.53 -14.84 -15.50
CA ALA A 34 -9.74 -14.55 -16.92
C ALA A 34 -10.91 -13.59 -17.20
N ASP A 35 -11.77 -13.33 -16.21
CA ASP A 35 -12.88 -12.39 -16.35
C ASP A 35 -12.36 -10.94 -16.43
N LYS A 36 -12.66 -10.27 -17.54
CA LYS A 36 -12.18 -8.91 -17.83
C LYS A 36 -12.62 -7.87 -16.81
N ARG A 37 -13.83 -7.98 -16.25
CA ARG A 37 -14.35 -7.03 -15.26
C ARG A 37 -13.65 -7.19 -13.92
N VAL A 38 -13.36 -8.44 -13.56
CA VAL A 38 -12.61 -8.74 -12.33
C VAL A 38 -11.14 -8.30 -12.48
N ILE A 39 -10.53 -8.51 -13.65
CA ILE A 39 -9.19 -7.98 -13.95
C ILE A 39 -9.17 -6.45 -13.82
N GLU A 40 -10.14 -5.75 -14.40
CA GLU A 40 -10.22 -4.29 -14.31
C GLU A 40 -10.36 -3.81 -12.85
N GLN A 41 -11.20 -4.49 -12.05
CA GLN A 41 -11.31 -4.22 -10.61
C GLN A 41 -9.97 -4.42 -9.88
N LEU A 42 -9.28 -5.54 -10.13
CA LEU A 42 -7.97 -5.81 -9.53
C LEU A 42 -6.94 -4.74 -9.88
N ILE A 43 -6.95 -4.24 -11.13
CA ILE A 43 -6.07 -3.13 -11.55
C ILE A 43 -6.39 -1.86 -10.75
N TYR A 44 -7.67 -1.52 -10.56
CA TYR A 44 -8.03 -0.35 -9.74
C TYR A 44 -7.61 -0.51 -8.27
N GLU A 45 -7.76 -1.71 -7.70
CA GLU A 45 -7.30 -2.02 -6.34
C GLU A 45 -5.78 -1.88 -6.22
N MET A 46 -5.01 -2.38 -7.20
CA MET A 46 -3.56 -2.21 -7.24
C MET A 46 -3.18 -0.72 -7.35
N LEU A 47 -3.82 0.07 -8.22
CA LEU A 47 -3.54 1.50 -8.33
C LEU A 47 -3.82 2.25 -7.01
N ALA A 48 -4.87 1.87 -6.29
CA ALA A 48 -5.17 2.44 -4.98
C ALA A 48 -4.08 2.11 -3.95
N ASP A 49 -3.59 0.86 -3.93
CA ASP A 49 -2.49 0.45 -3.07
C ASP A 49 -1.18 1.17 -3.40
N GLU A 50 -0.88 1.42 -4.69
CA GLU A 50 0.33 2.17 -5.09
C GLU A 50 0.31 3.59 -4.49
N LYS A 51 -0.86 4.24 -4.55
CA LYS A 51 -1.06 5.57 -3.98
C LYS A 51 -0.97 5.57 -2.47
N ARG A 52 -1.62 4.61 -1.80
CA ARG A 52 -1.57 4.47 -0.33
C ARG A 52 -0.13 4.21 0.13
N TYR A 53 0.58 3.31 -0.54
CA TYR A 53 1.97 3.01 -0.25
C TYR A 53 2.87 4.23 -0.41
N SER A 54 2.73 4.98 -1.52
CA SER A 54 3.50 6.20 -1.77
C SER A 54 3.29 7.23 -0.66
N TYR A 55 2.05 7.43 -0.22
CA TYR A 55 1.73 8.31 0.90
C TYR A 55 2.38 7.85 2.21
N LEU A 56 2.30 6.54 2.51
CA LEU A 56 2.91 5.97 3.71
C LEU A 56 4.45 6.09 3.71
N LEU A 57 5.09 6.01 2.54
CA LEU A 57 6.53 6.25 2.42
C LEU A 57 6.90 7.71 2.69
N GLU A 58 6.11 8.67 2.22
CA GLU A 58 6.33 10.08 2.54
C GLU A 58 6.11 10.37 4.03
N LEU A 59 5.09 9.75 4.64
CA LEU A 59 4.91 9.79 6.10
C LEU A 59 6.09 9.17 6.84
N ALA A 60 6.58 8.01 6.40
CA ALA A 60 7.72 7.36 7.00
C ALA A 60 8.98 8.24 6.96
N LYS A 61 9.27 8.87 5.81
CA LYS A 61 10.38 9.83 5.68
C LYS A 61 10.21 11.03 6.61
N ALA A 62 8.99 11.58 6.72
CA ALA A 62 8.71 12.70 7.60
C ALA A 62 8.87 12.37 9.10
N ASN A 63 8.86 11.07 9.45
CA ASN A 63 9.08 10.57 10.82
C ASN A 63 10.46 9.90 10.99
N ASP A 64 11.41 10.15 10.07
CA ASP A 64 12.77 9.59 10.06
C ASP A 64 12.84 8.05 10.10
N LEU A 65 11.83 7.38 9.52
CA LEU A 65 11.79 5.92 9.37
C LEU A 65 12.51 5.49 8.09
N HIS A 66 13.81 5.20 8.19
CA HIS A 66 14.67 4.89 7.04
C HIS A 66 14.67 3.42 6.58
N ALA A 67 14.03 2.50 7.32
CA ALA A 67 14.18 1.05 7.10
C ALA A 67 13.19 0.42 6.09
N ILE A 68 12.47 1.23 5.30
CA ILE A 68 11.35 0.74 4.50
C ILE A 68 11.76 0.55 3.03
N ALA A 69 11.98 -0.71 2.63
CA ALA A 69 12.29 -1.08 1.24
C ALA A 69 11.18 -0.69 0.23
N PRO A 70 11.47 -0.31 -1.01
CA PRO A 70 10.43 -0.06 -2.02
C PRO A 70 9.66 -1.34 -2.39
N ILE A 71 8.38 -1.21 -2.78
CA ILE A 71 7.66 -2.26 -3.52
C ILE A 71 8.38 -2.40 -4.87
N ILE A 72 8.95 -3.57 -5.13
CA ILE A 72 9.70 -3.87 -6.35
C ILE A 72 8.70 -3.82 -7.52
N ARG A 73 9.04 -3.04 -8.55
CA ARG A 73 8.32 -2.93 -9.83
C ARG A 73 8.68 -4.06 -10.78
#